data_AF-A0A522H3I9-F1
#
_entry.id   AF-A0A522H3I9-F1
#
_cell.length_a   1.000
_cell.length_b   1.000
_cell.length_c   1.000
_cell.angle_alpha   90.00
_cell.angle_beta   90.00
_cell.angle_gamma   90.00
#
_symmetry.space_group_name_H-M   'P 1'
#
loop_
_entity.id
_entity.type
_entity.pdbx_description
1 polymer ?
#
loop_
_entity_poly.entity_id
_entity_poly.type
_entity_poly.pdbx_seq_one_letter_code
_entity_poly.pdbx_strand_id
1 'polypeptide(L)'
;MSGNFKNHLLRAVAVSALLGLAAGAAMANTGNGNGNAASVAQTHNPYAPAYGHHYRHGAVPTREAWGRMKQYEALHAASTAAATGSKTLSFGGGVDGIGVTSGTPKVYIVVYGNQWGTSGTDANGDLTLSNDPVGAVPYLQQMYKGLGTGGELWSGVVTQYCDGSTVTTGATFCPSGAPHVGYPTGGNLAGVWYDNSVASPSQATGAQLAQEAIKAAQHFGNTTAASNRYVQYVVMSPTGTHPDGFNTSTGNFCAWHDWNGDQNVTSPVGDVAFTNMPYVYDMGSSCGTGSVNGATARGNLDGFSIVDGHEYAETVTDQNSAGGWTNHVTGSANSGQENADECAWISSGQGATANVTMGNGTYAMQSSWSNDTNECDLTHPIVSGGTTTGSPVANFTDTISGLTVNFTNTSTDSGGTISSYAWTFGDGSTSTATNPSHTYTAAGTYSVSLKVTDNTGATNTKTQSVTVSSGGTSSQLLGNTGFESGTATPWSMSSGTLCSNSGCSGEVAHAGSWFAWLDGYGSSHTDTVSQQVTITAGKTSANLSYYLHVDTAETTTTSAYDTLKVQVFNSSGTLLKTLATYSNLNAASGYAVHTNSLAAYIGQTVTIKFTGTEDASLQTSFVLDDITLTVQ
;
A
#
# COMPACT_ATOMS: atom_id res chain seq x y z
N MET A 1 -41.16 -41.65 -51.01
CA MET A 1 -42.31 -41.57 -51.93
C MET A 1 -43.14 -40.36 -51.56
N SER A 2 -43.28 -39.44 -52.52
CA SER A 2 -44.31 -38.42 -52.74
C SER A 2 -45.17 -37.88 -51.58
N GLY A 3 -45.23 -36.54 -51.48
CA GLY A 3 -46.54 -35.86 -51.58
C GLY A 3 -46.98 -34.94 -50.43
N ASN A 4 -46.62 -33.65 -50.54
CA ASN A 4 -47.45 -32.44 -50.38
C ASN A 4 -48.80 -32.51 -49.63
N PHE A 5 -49.09 -31.50 -48.80
CA PHE A 5 -50.13 -30.49 -49.13
C PHE A 5 -50.02 -29.20 -48.31
N LYS A 6 -50.31 -28.09 -48.99
CA LYS A 6 -50.18 -26.66 -48.60
C LYS A 6 -51.49 -26.08 -48.02
N ASN A 7 -51.30 -24.99 -47.25
CA ASN A 7 -52.08 -23.73 -47.18
C ASN A 7 -53.54 -23.71 -46.72
N HIS A 8 -53.87 -22.80 -45.78
CA HIS A 8 -54.43 -21.45 -46.04
C HIS A 8 -54.78 -20.71 -44.71
N LEU A 9 -54.24 -19.50 -44.48
CA LEU A 9 -54.89 -18.16 -44.48
C LEU A 9 -56.09 -17.99 -43.51
N LEU A 10 -56.02 -17.16 -42.45
CA LEU A 10 -56.04 -15.68 -42.33
C LEU A 10 -57.43 -15.16 -41.88
N ARG A 11 -57.52 -14.48 -40.72
CA ARG A 11 -58.11 -13.13 -40.50
C ARG A 11 -58.61 -12.89 -39.06
N ALA A 12 -58.32 -11.68 -38.59
CA ALA A 12 -58.58 -11.10 -37.28
C ALA A 12 -59.97 -10.43 -37.17
N VAL A 13 -60.50 -10.26 -35.94
CA VAL A 13 -61.36 -9.14 -35.50
C VAL A 13 -61.20 -8.93 -33.97
N ALA A 14 -61.13 -7.67 -33.55
CA ALA A 14 -61.00 -7.16 -32.18
C ALA A 14 -62.36 -6.95 -31.47
N VAL A 15 -62.35 -6.70 -30.14
CA VAL A 15 -63.11 -5.63 -29.42
C VAL A 15 -62.98 -5.81 -27.88
N SER A 16 -62.75 -4.68 -27.20
CA SER A 16 -62.59 -4.46 -25.76
C SER A 16 -63.92 -4.24 -25.00
N ALA A 17 -63.95 -4.43 -23.65
CA ALA A 17 -64.29 -3.39 -22.64
C ALA A 17 -64.73 -3.92 -21.22
N LEU A 18 -64.04 -3.39 -20.19
CA LEU A 18 -64.43 -2.90 -18.83
C LEU A 18 -65.46 -3.60 -17.90
N LEU A 19 -65.15 -3.72 -16.58
CA LEU A 19 -65.52 -2.80 -15.45
C LEU A 19 -65.39 -3.44 -14.04
N GLY A 20 -65.00 -2.65 -13.01
CA GLY A 20 -65.57 -2.77 -11.63
C GLY A 20 -64.63 -2.76 -10.41
N LEU A 21 -64.67 -1.66 -9.62
CA LEU A 21 -63.96 -1.36 -8.36
C LEU A 21 -64.67 -1.87 -7.06
N ALA A 22 -63.95 -1.97 -5.92
CA ALA A 22 -64.23 -1.20 -4.66
C ALA A 22 -63.33 -1.61 -3.46
N ALA A 23 -63.17 -0.67 -2.51
CA ALA A 23 -62.16 -0.56 -1.44
C ALA A 23 -62.66 -0.87 -0.01
N GLY A 24 -61.74 -0.91 0.97
CA GLY A 24 -62.03 -0.79 2.41
C GLY A 24 -60.75 -0.76 3.27
N ALA A 25 -60.65 0.20 4.19
CA ALA A 25 -59.46 0.52 5.00
C ALA A 25 -59.72 0.48 6.53
N ALA A 26 -58.62 0.30 7.29
CA ALA A 26 -58.26 0.87 8.61
C ALA A 26 -58.46 0.08 9.96
N MET A 27 -57.30 -0.18 10.62
CA MET A 27 -56.88 0.11 12.03
C MET A 27 -57.61 -0.62 13.21
N ALA A 28 -57.03 -1.12 14.33
CA ALA A 28 -55.71 -1.03 14.98
C ALA A 28 -55.45 -2.13 16.07
N ASN A 29 -54.16 -2.45 16.29
CA ASN A 29 -53.37 -2.74 17.51
C ASN A 29 -53.77 -3.81 18.58
N THR A 30 -52.86 -4.78 18.85
CA THR A 30 -52.03 -4.91 20.10
C THR A 30 -51.25 -6.24 20.15
N GLY A 31 -49.96 -6.19 20.50
CA GLY A 31 -49.33 -7.21 21.36
C GLY A 31 -48.39 -8.29 20.76
N ASN A 32 -47.12 -7.93 20.62
CA ASN A 32 -45.91 -8.68 21.03
C ASN A 32 -45.53 -10.04 20.38
N GLY A 33 -44.34 -10.08 19.76
CA GLY A 33 -43.44 -11.25 19.73
C GLY A 33 -43.28 -11.98 18.38
N ASN A 34 -42.06 -11.89 17.81
CA ASN A 34 -41.50 -12.68 16.70
C ASN A 34 -42.11 -12.50 15.30
N GLY A 35 -41.65 -11.46 14.58
CA GLY A 35 -41.83 -11.31 13.15
C GLY A 35 -40.89 -12.22 12.37
N ASN A 36 -41.43 -13.33 11.87
CA ASN A 36 -40.90 -14.09 10.75
C ASN A 36 -41.01 -13.20 9.49
N ALA A 37 -39.90 -12.83 8.86
CA ALA A 37 -39.93 -12.05 7.62
C ALA A 37 -40.52 -12.93 6.51
N ALA A 38 -41.64 -12.48 5.94
CA ALA A 38 -42.23 -13.11 4.76
C ALA A 38 -41.23 -13.04 3.59
N SER A 39 -40.82 -14.21 3.10
CA SER A 39 -39.97 -14.38 1.94
C SER A 39 -40.66 -13.82 0.70
N VAL A 40 -40.18 -12.69 0.18
CA VAL A 40 -40.39 -12.35 -1.22
C VAL A 40 -39.64 -13.41 -2.03
N ALA A 41 -40.35 -14.14 -2.90
CA ALA A 41 -39.75 -15.15 -3.77
C ALA A 41 -38.70 -14.46 -4.66
N GLN A 42 -37.42 -14.70 -4.38
CA GLN A 42 -36.28 -14.15 -5.13
C GLN A 42 -36.23 -14.79 -6.52
N THR A 43 -36.33 -13.97 -7.58
CA THR A 43 -36.18 -14.43 -8.95
C THR A 43 -34.68 -14.58 -9.27
N HIS A 44 -34.10 -15.72 -8.93
CA HIS A 44 -32.75 -16.08 -9.39
C HIS A 44 -32.75 -16.30 -10.91
N ASN A 45 -31.68 -15.89 -11.60
CA ASN A 45 -31.54 -16.06 -13.04
C ASN A 45 -31.48 -17.56 -13.39
N PRO A 46 -32.50 -18.13 -14.07
CA PRO A 46 -32.59 -19.56 -14.33
C PRO A 46 -31.52 -20.11 -15.28
N TYR A 47 -30.76 -19.21 -15.90
CA TYR A 47 -29.68 -19.56 -16.83
C TYR A 47 -28.29 -19.40 -16.21
N ALA A 48 -28.19 -18.87 -14.99
CA ALA A 48 -26.92 -18.80 -14.28
C ALA A 48 -26.44 -20.24 -13.95
N PRO A 49 -25.14 -20.53 -14.07
CA PRO A 49 -24.58 -21.82 -13.66
C PRO A 49 -24.91 -22.22 -12.22
N ALA A 50 -25.08 -21.25 -11.32
CA ALA A 50 -25.49 -21.44 -9.94
C ALA A 50 -27.01 -21.71 -9.74
N TYR A 51 -27.84 -21.63 -10.79
CA TYR A 51 -29.28 -21.79 -10.62
C TYR A 51 -29.70 -23.23 -10.34
N GLY A 52 -30.33 -23.43 -9.17
CA GLY A 52 -30.83 -24.74 -8.75
C GLY A 52 -29.76 -25.69 -8.21
N HIS A 53 -28.55 -25.19 -7.96
CA HIS A 53 -27.44 -25.97 -7.41
C HIS A 53 -26.69 -25.14 -6.36
N HIS A 54 -26.28 -25.77 -5.25
CA HIS A 54 -25.69 -25.06 -4.11
C HIS A 54 -24.22 -24.64 -4.30
N TYR A 55 -23.60 -24.99 -5.42
CA TYR A 55 -22.16 -25.28 -5.49
C TYR A 55 -21.43 -24.54 -6.63
N ARG A 56 -22.12 -24.08 -7.68
CA ARG A 56 -21.45 -23.52 -8.88
C ARG A 56 -21.24 -22.02 -8.77
N HIS A 57 -20.71 -21.58 -7.63
CA HIS A 57 -20.15 -20.24 -7.47
C HIS A 57 -18.88 -20.15 -8.33
N GLY A 58 -18.67 -19.03 -9.02
CA GLY A 58 -17.50 -18.83 -9.88
C GLY A 58 -17.38 -19.82 -11.02
N ALA A 59 -18.47 -20.05 -11.75
CA ALA A 59 -18.48 -21.02 -12.83
C ALA A 59 -18.52 -20.31 -14.16
N VAL A 60 -17.45 -20.44 -14.97
CA VAL A 60 -17.42 -19.85 -16.31
C VAL A 60 -18.61 -20.39 -17.13
N PRO A 61 -19.64 -19.59 -17.45
CA PRO A 61 -20.77 -20.09 -18.22
C PRO A 61 -20.31 -20.43 -19.64
N THR A 62 -20.99 -21.34 -20.33
CA THR A 62 -20.82 -21.44 -21.79
C THR A 62 -21.24 -20.13 -22.46
N ARG A 63 -20.70 -19.82 -23.63
CA ARG A 63 -21.11 -18.61 -24.40
C ARG A 63 -22.61 -18.54 -24.63
N GLU A 64 -23.25 -19.67 -24.89
CA GLU A 64 -24.69 -19.78 -25.09
C GLU A 64 -25.47 -19.55 -23.79
N ALA A 65 -24.98 -20.09 -22.67
CA ALA A 65 -25.59 -19.86 -21.36
C ALA A 65 -25.47 -18.40 -20.95
N TRP A 66 -24.30 -17.81 -21.13
CA TRP A 66 -24.05 -16.39 -20.88
C TRP A 66 -24.97 -15.48 -21.72
N GLY A 67 -25.15 -15.79 -23.01
CA GLY A 67 -26.08 -15.06 -23.85
C GLY A 67 -27.52 -15.08 -23.31
N ARG A 68 -27.97 -16.21 -22.76
CA ARG A 68 -29.28 -16.32 -22.09
C ARG A 68 -29.31 -15.56 -20.77
N MET A 69 -28.23 -15.57 -20.00
CA MET A 69 -28.12 -14.81 -18.76
C MET A 69 -28.27 -13.31 -19.01
N LYS A 70 -27.59 -12.76 -20.02
CA LYS A 70 -27.67 -11.33 -20.37
C LYS A 70 -29.02 -10.93 -20.97
N GLN A 71 -29.66 -11.83 -21.72
CA GLN A 71 -31.05 -11.63 -22.14
C GLN A 71 -32.01 -11.60 -20.95
N TYR A 72 -31.82 -12.50 -19.97
CA TYR A 72 -32.62 -12.50 -18.75
C TYR A 72 -32.41 -11.22 -17.94
N GLU A 73 -31.16 -10.77 -17.76
CA GLU A 73 -30.82 -9.50 -17.10
C GLU A 73 -31.53 -8.30 -17.77
N ALA A 74 -31.43 -8.17 -19.10
CA ALA A 74 -32.08 -7.08 -19.84
C ALA A 74 -33.61 -7.06 -19.67
N LEU A 75 -34.24 -8.22 -19.46
CA LEU A 75 -35.68 -8.36 -19.29
C LEU A 75 -36.15 -8.19 -17.83
N HIS A 76 -35.24 -8.36 -16.85
CA HIS A 76 -35.57 -8.40 -15.42
C HIS A 76 -34.82 -7.34 -14.60
N ALA A 77 -34.13 -6.39 -15.25
CA ALA A 77 -33.46 -5.28 -14.57
C ALA A 77 -34.46 -4.44 -13.76
N ALA A 78 -34.36 -4.51 -12.43
CA ALA A 78 -35.13 -3.63 -11.54
C ALA A 78 -34.61 -2.19 -11.66
N SER A 79 -35.53 -1.24 -11.89
CA SER A 79 -35.23 0.19 -11.91
C SER A 79 -35.04 0.73 -10.48
N THR A 80 -33.94 0.38 -9.83
CA THR A 80 -33.51 1.06 -8.61
C THR A 80 -32.04 1.39 -8.70
N ALA A 81 -31.73 2.69 -8.68
CA ALA A 81 -30.39 3.20 -8.53
C ALA A 81 -29.84 2.74 -7.17
N ALA A 82 -28.95 1.76 -7.18
CA ALA A 82 -28.11 1.45 -6.03
C ALA A 82 -26.98 2.49 -5.94
N ALA A 83 -26.49 2.76 -4.73
CA ALA A 83 -25.46 3.76 -4.46
C ALA A 83 -24.07 3.39 -5.05
N THR A 84 -23.95 2.19 -5.62
CA THR A 84 -22.81 1.64 -6.37
C THR A 84 -23.36 0.93 -7.62
N GLY A 85 -22.57 0.81 -8.70
CA GLY A 85 -23.04 0.23 -9.98
C GLY A 85 -23.57 -1.21 -9.83
N SER A 86 -24.41 -1.67 -10.77
CA SER A 86 -25.09 -3.00 -10.73
C SER A 86 -24.16 -4.22 -10.69
N LYS A 87 -22.86 -4.00 -10.86
CA LYS A 87 -21.78 -4.99 -10.93
C LYS A 87 -20.72 -4.81 -9.84
N THR A 88 -20.92 -3.86 -8.92
CA THR A 88 -19.92 -3.58 -7.87
C THR A 88 -19.80 -4.77 -6.94
N LEU A 89 -18.59 -5.31 -6.79
CA LEU A 89 -18.31 -6.40 -5.86
C LEU A 89 -18.22 -5.87 -4.44
N SER A 90 -18.54 -6.73 -3.48
CA SER A 90 -18.42 -6.45 -2.06
C SER A 90 -17.83 -7.64 -1.32
N PHE A 91 -17.05 -7.38 -0.27
CA PHE A 91 -16.41 -8.43 0.52
C PHE A 91 -17.42 -9.25 1.33
N GLY A 92 -17.38 -10.58 1.22
CA GLY A 92 -18.27 -11.52 1.89
C GLY A 92 -17.95 -11.76 3.37
N GLY A 93 -16.77 -11.34 3.84
CA GLY A 93 -16.32 -11.50 5.23
C GLY A 93 -15.36 -12.67 5.46
N GLY A 94 -15.07 -13.44 4.42
CA GLY A 94 -14.26 -14.65 4.45
C GLY A 94 -14.99 -15.86 5.02
N VAL A 95 -14.59 -17.05 4.56
CA VAL A 95 -14.99 -18.34 5.15
C VAL A 95 -13.78 -18.89 5.89
N ASP A 96 -13.96 -19.28 7.16
CA ASP A 96 -12.88 -19.73 8.04
C ASP A 96 -11.69 -18.75 8.14
N GLY A 97 -11.98 -17.45 7.98
CA GLY A 97 -10.99 -16.36 8.00
C GLY A 97 -10.22 -16.20 6.68
N ILE A 98 -10.63 -16.90 5.62
CA ILE A 98 -10.03 -16.85 4.28
C ILE A 98 -10.97 -16.06 3.36
N GLY A 99 -10.49 -14.90 2.87
CA GLY A 99 -11.21 -14.07 1.91
C GLY A 99 -10.54 -14.10 0.54
N VAL A 100 -9.41 -13.41 0.42
CA VAL A 100 -8.67 -13.28 -0.84
C VAL A 100 -7.29 -13.91 -0.72
N THR A 101 -6.58 -14.13 -1.81
CA THR A 101 -5.19 -14.59 -1.80
C THR A 101 -4.23 -13.42 -1.48
N SER A 102 -4.26 -12.90 -0.25
CA SER A 102 -3.50 -11.72 0.19
C SER A 102 -1.97 -11.89 0.35
N GLY A 103 -1.44 -13.03 -0.10
CA GLY A 103 -0.01 -13.33 -0.22
C GLY A 103 0.33 -13.67 -1.67
N THR A 104 1.52 -14.22 -1.91
CA THR A 104 1.92 -14.65 -3.26
C THR A 104 1.07 -15.85 -3.70
N PRO A 105 0.23 -15.72 -4.76
CA PRO A 105 -0.56 -16.83 -5.26
C PRO A 105 0.34 -17.97 -5.73
N LYS A 106 -0.07 -19.20 -5.45
CA LYS A 106 0.58 -20.43 -5.91
C LYS A 106 -0.43 -21.33 -6.59
N VAL A 107 -0.06 -21.87 -7.74
CA VAL A 107 -0.89 -22.77 -8.52
C VAL A 107 -0.20 -24.11 -8.65
N TYR A 108 -0.92 -25.18 -8.32
CA TYR A 108 -0.51 -26.54 -8.63
C TYR A 108 -1.42 -27.12 -9.69
N ILE A 109 -0.84 -27.68 -10.74
CA ILE A 109 -1.59 -28.40 -11.77
C ILE A 109 -1.65 -29.89 -11.40
N VAL A 110 -2.85 -30.42 -11.30
CA VAL A 110 -3.14 -31.82 -10.98
C VAL A 110 -3.75 -32.47 -12.21
N VAL A 111 -2.95 -33.22 -12.95
CA VAL A 111 -3.41 -33.99 -14.10
C VAL A 111 -4.02 -35.28 -13.59
N TYR A 112 -5.34 -35.34 -13.53
CA TYR A 112 -6.06 -36.45 -12.91
C TYR A 112 -6.40 -37.54 -13.92
N GLY A 113 -5.86 -38.74 -13.73
CA GLY A 113 -6.30 -39.95 -14.41
C GLY A 113 -5.30 -40.54 -15.40
N ASN A 114 -5.13 -41.86 -15.41
CA ASN A 114 -4.23 -42.54 -16.36
C ASN A 114 -4.65 -42.44 -17.85
N GLN A 115 -5.84 -41.90 -18.16
CA GLN A 115 -6.31 -41.72 -19.55
C GLN A 115 -5.48 -40.72 -20.35
N TRP A 116 -4.74 -39.84 -19.67
CA TRP A 116 -3.79 -38.91 -20.29
C TRP A 116 -2.60 -39.62 -20.98
N GLY A 117 -2.41 -40.92 -20.74
CA GLY A 117 -1.44 -41.75 -21.45
C GLY A 117 -0.03 -41.69 -20.85
N THR A 118 0.99 -41.79 -21.69
CA THR A 118 2.39 -41.80 -21.21
C THR A 118 2.90 -40.38 -21.06
N SER A 119 3.63 -40.12 -19.96
CA SER A 119 4.26 -38.82 -19.72
C SER A 119 5.60 -38.69 -20.45
N GLY A 120 5.93 -37.44 -20.78
CA GLY A 120 7.22 -36.99 -21.27
C GLY A 120 7.51 -35.58 -20.77
N THR A 121 8.60 -34.99 -21.26
CA THR A 121 8.98 -33.62 -20.93
C THR A 121 9.38 -32.89 -22.20
N ASP A 122 8.88 -31.68 -22.41
CA ASP A 122 9.26 -30.87 -23.57
C ASP A 122 10.59 -30.11 -23.33
N ALA A 123 10.97 -29.27 -24.30
CA ALA A 123 12.21 -28.48 -24.23
C ALA A 123 12.20 -27.41 -23.13
N ASN A 124 11.03 -27.02 -22.61
CA ASN A 124 10.87 -26.04 -21.55
C ASN A 124 10.79 -26.70 -20.16
N GLY A 125 10.95 -28.03 -20.09
CA GLY A 125 10.82 -28.79 -18.86
C GLY A 125 9.37 -29.03 -18.45
N ASP A 126 8.40 -28.84 -19.35
CA ASP A 126 6.98 -29.03 -19.04
C ASP A 126 6.55 -30.48 -19.21
N LEU A 127 5.65 -30.94 -18.34
CA LEU A 127 4.98 -32.22 -18.49
C LEU A 127 4.21 -32.25 -19.82
N THR A 128 4.46 -33.28 -20.61
CA THR A 128 3.70 -33.60 -21.83
C THR A 128 3.07 -34.98 -21.69
N LEU A 129 1.97 -35.21 -22.39
CA LEU A 129 1.16 -36.42 -22.26
C LEU A 129 0.76 -36.91 -23.65
N SER A 130 0.87 -38.21 -23.89
CA SER A 130 0.61 -38.78 -25.23
C SER A 130 -0.84 -38.62 -25.70
N ASN A 131 -1.78 -38.51 -24.76
CA ASN A 131 -3.21 -38.31 -25.05
C ASN A 131 -3.68 -36.88 -24.69
N ASP A 132 -2.80 -35.90 -24.87
CA ASP A 132 -3.15 -34.47 -24.85
C ASP A 132 -3.15 -33.93 -26.30
N PRO A 133 -4.26 -34.04 -27.05
CA PRO A 133 -4.28 -33.82 -28.50
C PRO A 133 -3.95 -32.39 -28.93
N VAL A 134 -4.02 -31.38 -28.04
CA VAL A 134 -3.69 -29.99 -28.39
C VAL A 134 -2.53 -29.41 -27.57
N GLY A 135 -1.99 -30.17 -26.62
CA GLY A 135 -0.91 -29.71 -25.74
C GLY A 135 -1.39 -28.74 -24.66
N ALA A 136 -2.59 -28.99 -24.11
CA ALA A 136 -3.19 -28.18 -23.06
C ALA A 136 -2.37 -28.14 -21.76
N VAL A 137 -1.81 -29.29 -21.35
CA VAL A 137 -1.05 -29.42 -20.09
C VAL A 137 0.26 -28.63 -20.12
N PRO A 138 1.14 -28.77 -21.13
CA PRO A 138 2.33 -27.90 -21.23
C PRO A 138 1.96 -26.43 -21.45
N TYR A 139 0.84 -26.15 -22.12
CA TYR A 139 0.37 -24.78 -22.33
C TYR A 139 0.00 -24.06 -21.03
N LEU A 140 -0.79 -24.68 -20.15
CA LEU A 140 -1.16 -24.10 -18.86
C LEU A 140 0.04 -23.98 -17.91
N GLN A 141 0.98 -24.93 -17.95
CA GLN A 141 2.25 -24.80 -17.22
C GLN A 141 2.99 -23.52 -17.64
N GLN A 142 3.11 -23.27 -18.96
CA GLN A 142 3.74 -22.06 -19.45
C GLN A 142 2.96 -20.80 -19.07
N MET A 143 1.62 -20.82 -19.10
CA MET A 143 0.81 -19.68 -18.64
C MET A 143 1.13 -19.30 -17.18
N TYR A 144 1.08 -20.25 -16.25
CA TYR A 144 1.36 -19.99 -14.83
C TYR A 144 2.86 -19.74 -14.53
N LYS A 145 3.78 -20.28 -15.33
CA LYS A 145 5.20 -19.85 -15.30
C LYS A 145 5.35 -18.40 -15.76
N GLY A 146 4.46 -17.93 -16.64
CA GLY A 146 4.50 -16.60 -17.23
C GLY A 146 3.84 -15.50 -16.40
N LEU A 147 2.74 -15.81 -15.72
CA LEU A 147 2.00 -14.84 -14.91
C LEU A 147 2.92 -14.13 -13.91
N GLY A 148 2.90 -12.80 -13.88
CA GLY A 148 3.72 -11.95 -13.03
C GLY A 148 5.21 -11.88 -13.37
N THR A 149 5.66 -12.47 -14.49
CA THR A 149 7.05 -12.37 -14.95
C THR A 149 7.30 -11.24 -15.95
N GLY A 150 6.24 -10.76 -16.61
CA GLY A 150 6.33 -9.74 -17.66
C GLY A 150 5.99 -8.32 -17.19
N GLY A 151 5.56 -8.16 -15.93
CA GLY A 151 4.93 -6.92 -15.48
C GLY A 151 3.57 -6.69 -16.14
N GLU A 152 2.93 -7.77 -16.61
CA GLU A 152 1.63 -7.71 -17.27
C GLU A 152 0.57 -7.16 -16.31
N LEU A 153 -0.21 -6.20 -16.80
CA LEU A 153 -1.21 -5.50 -16.00
C LEU A 153 -2.52 -6.26 -15.85
N TRP A 154 -2.62 -7.45 -16.47
CA TRP A 154 -3.79 -8.32 -16.35
C TRP A 154 -3.97 -8.81 -14.91
N SER A 155 -2.90 -9.33 -14.29
CA SER A 155 -2.93 -9.68 -12.87
C SER A 155 -3.04 -8.46 -11.96
N GLY A 156 -2.78 -7.25 -12.46
CA GLY A 156 -3.01 -6.01 -11.73
C GLY A 156 -4.48 -5.77 -11.39
N VAL A 157 -5.42 -6.31 -12.18
CA VAL A 157 -6.86 -6.10 -11.95
C VAL A 157 -7.28 -6.70 -10.60
N VAL A 158 -6.86 -7.93 -10.33
CA VAL A 158 -7.21 -8.63 -9.09
C VAL A 158 -6.50 -8.07 -7.85
N THR A 159 -5.37 -7.36 -8.01
CA THR A 159 -4.64 -6.77 -6.87
C THR A 159 -5.39 -5.66 -6.14
N GLN A 160 -6.49 -5.14 -6.69
CA GLN A 160 -7.31 -4.14 -5.99
C GLN A 160 -8.11 -4.74 -4.82
N TYR A 161 -8.34 -6.05 -4.81
CA TYR A 161 -9.15 -6.73 -3.80
C TYR A 161 -8.31 -7.13 -2.59
N CYS A 162 -8.91 -7.13 -1.40
CA CYS A 162 -8.21 -7.32 -0.13
C CYS A 162 -9.02 -8.11 0.89
N ASP A 163 -8.34 -8.66 1.89
CA ASP A 163 -8.96 -9.21 3.09
C ASP A 163 -8.24 -8.71 4.35
N GLY A 164 -8.55 -9.32 5.50
CA GLY A 164 -7.91 -9.01 6.78
C GLY A 164 -8.85 -8.31 7.76
N SER A 165 -8.36 -8.13 8.99
CA SER A 165 -9.19 -7.69 10.13
C SER A 165 -9.80 -6.29 10.00
N THR A 166 -9.29 -5.48 9.07
CA THR A 166 -9.80 -4.12 8.79
C THR A 166 -10.85 -4.10 7.69
N VAL A 167 -11.00 -5.17 6.91
CA VAL A 167 -11.97 -5.26 5.81
C VAL A 167 -13.28 -5.83 6.34
N THR A 168 -14.31 -5.01 6.40
CA THR A 168 -15.63 -5.42 6.90
C THR A 168 -16.45 -6.11 5.82
N THR A 169 -17.28 -7.08 6.18
CA THR A 169 -18.32 -7.62 5.29
C THR A 169 -19.14 -6.49 4.66
N GLY A 170 -19.38 -6.56 3.36
CA GLY A 170 -20.04 -5.53 2.56
C GLY A 170 -19.14 -4.39 2.08
N ALA A 171 -17.85 -4.38 2.41
CA ALA A 171 -16.92 -3.38 1.89
C ALA A 171 -16.84 -3.45 0.37
N THR A 172 -16.91 -2.30 -0.32
CA THR A 172 -16.82 -2.20 -1.78
C THR A 172 -15.48 -1.62 -2.26
N PHE A 173 -14.61 -1.24 -1.31
CA PHE A 173 -13.24 -0.77 -1.53
C PHE A 173 -12.35 -1.22 -0.37
N CYS A 174 -11.03 -1.23 -0.61
CA CYS A 174 -10.06 -1.65 0.38
C CYS A 174 -9.63 -0.50 1.32
N PRO A 175 -9.71 -0.69 2.65
CA PRO A 175 -9.15 0.25 3.61
C PRO A 175 -7.63 0.37 3.49
N SER A 176 -7.08 1.53 3.87
CA SER A 176 -5.63 1.73 3.90
C SER A 176 -4.94 0.72 4.82
N GLY A 177 -3.92 0.04 4.29
CA GLY A 177 -3.14 -0.95 5.02
C GLY A 177 -3.76 -2.36 5.05
N ALA A 178 -4.89 -2.59 4.38
CA ALA A 178 -5.43 -3.93 4.20
C ALA A 178 -4.49 -4.79 3.33
N PRO A 179 -4.30 -6.09 3.64
CA PRO A 179 -3.63 -7.04 2.76
C PRO A 179 -4.43 -7.27 1.46
N HIS A 180 -3.84 -6.92 0.31
CA HIS A 180 -4.43 -7.16 -1.01
C HIS A 180 -3.97 -8.46 -1.63
N VAL A 181 -4.71 -8.94 -2.63
CA VAL A 181 -4.27 -10.03 -3.53
C VAL A 181 -2.86 -9.77 -4.01
N GLY A 182 -1.97 -10.75 -3.81
CA GLY A 182 -0.58 -10.64 -4.23
C GLY A 182 -0.44 -10.68 -5.74
N TYR A 183 0.39 -9.78 -6.28
CA TYR A 183 0.87 -9.90 -7.66
C TYR A 183 1.80 -11.13 -7.76
N PRO A 184 1.63 -12.03 -8.76
CA PRO A 184 2.36 -13.29 -8.85
C PRO A 184 3.81 -13.12 -9.36
N THR A 185 4.59 -12.22 -8.75
CA THR A 185 5.95 -11.88 -9.18
C THR A 185 6.82 -13.12 -9.39
N GLY A 186 7.34 -13.28 -10.61
CA GLY A 186 8.26 -14.38 -10.94
C GLY A 186 7.60 -15.68 -11.39
N GLY A 187 6.28 -15.70 -11.59
CA GLY A 187 5.53 -16.92 -11.89
C GLY A 187 4.82 -17.45 -10.65
N ASN A 188 3.63 -18.01 -10.83
CA ASN A 188 2.85 -18.62 -9.75
C ASN A 188 2.74 -20.15 -9.86
N LEU A 189 3.26 -20.78 -10.92
CA LEU A 189 3.31 -22.25 -10.99
C LEU A 189 4.24 -22.81 -9.91
N ALA A 190 3.67 -23.47 -8.91
CA ALA A 190 4.40 -24.08 -7.80
C ALA A 190 4.71 -25.57 -8.02
N GLY A 191 3.93 -26.27 -8.85
CA GLY A 191 4.18 -27.67 -9.16
C GLY A 191 3.17 -28.30 -10.10
N VAL A 192 3.52 -29.46 -10.62
CA VAL A 192 2.69 -30.25 -11.52
C VAL A 192 2.75 -31.71 -11.10
N TRP A 193 1.60 -32.36 -10.95
CA TRP A 193 1.51 -33.75 -10.59
C TRP A 193 0.61 -34.48 -11.57
N TYR A 194 1.14 -35.56 -12.15
CA TYR A 194 0.36 -36.49 -12.93
C TYR A 194 -0.09 -37.64 -12.03
N ASP A 195 -1.33 -37.59 -11.54
CA ASP A 195 -1.92 -38.74 -10.84
C ASP A 195 -2.40 -39.77 -11.86
N ASN A 196 -1.51 -40.68 -12.21
CA ASN A 196 -1.80 -41.81 -13.08
C ASN A 196 -2.11 -43.10 -12.30
N SER A 197 -2.32 -43.02 -10.98
CA SER A 197 -2.57 -44.19 -10.14
C SER A 197 -3.92 -44.84 -10.42
N VAL A 198 -4.90 -44.05 -10.85
CA VAL A 198 -6.27 -44.47 -11.19
C VAL A 198 -6.74 -43.75 -12.45
N ALA A 199 -7.85 -44.20 -13.03
CA ALA A 199 -8.54 -43.42 -14.05
C ALA A 199 -9.36 -42.30 -13.40
N SER A 200 -9.36 -41.10 -13.98
CA SER A 200 -10.29 -40.04 -13.58
C SER A 200 -11.72 -40.50 -13.92
N PRO A 201 -12.70 -40.33 -13.01
CA PRO A 201 -14.08 -40.72 -13.27
C PRO A 201 -14.62 -40.04 -14.53
N SER A 202 -15.40 -40.77 -15.34
CA SER A 202 -16.02 -40.20 -16.55
C SER A 202 -16.95 -39.03 -16.26
N GLN A 203 -17.51 -38.97 -15.05
CA GLN A 203 -18.33 -37.88 -14.50
C GLN A 203 -17.94 -37.68 -13.03
N ALA A 204 -16.74 -37.15 -12.78
CA ALA A 204 -16.30 -36.88 -11.41
C ALA A 204 -17.26 -35.89 -10.74
N THR A 205 -17.75 -36.23 -9.56
CA THR A 205 -18.49 -35.27 -8.71
C THR A 205 -17.52 -34.26 -8.12
N GLY A 206 -18.03 -33.10 -7.70
CA GLY A 206 -17.21 -32.12 -6.99
C GLY A 206 -16.51 -32.67 -5.74
N ALA A 207 -17.18 -33.51 -4.96
CA ALA A 207 -16.57 -34.19 -3.82
C ALA A 207 -15.38 -35.08 -4.23
N GLN A 208 -15.42 -35.72 -5.40
CA GLN A 208 -14.29 -36.50 -5.93
C GLN A 208 -13.14 -35.59 -6.41
N LEU A 209 -13.46 -34.42 -6.97
CA LEU A 209 -12.47 -33.44 -7.37
C LEU A 209 -11.78 -32.81 -6.16
N ALA A 210 -12.52 -32.46 -5.10
CA ALA A 210 -11.95 -31.99 -3.83
C ALA A 210 -11.06 -33.06 -3.18
N GLN A 211 -11.49 -34.33 -3.18
CA GLN A 211 -10.65 -35.43 -2.69
C GLN A 211 -9.33 -35.52 -3.47
N GLU A 212 -9.38 -35.32 -4.78
CA GLU A 212 -8.18 -35.32 -5.61
C GLU A 212 -7.27 -34.11 -5.31
N ALA A 213 -7.84 -32.92 -5.14
CA ALA A 213 -7.09 -31.73 -4.72
C ALA A 213 -6.43 -31.92 -3.34
N ILE A 214 -7.11 -32.57 -2.39
CA ILE A 214 -6.54 -32.90 -1.07
C ILE A 214 -5.35 -33.87 -1.21
N LYS A 215 -5.45 -34.89 -2.07
CA LYS A 215 -4.31 -35.79 -2.34
C LYS A 215 -3.15 -35.02 -2.97
N ALA A 216 -3.43 -34.11 -3.90
CA ALA A 216 -2.41 -33.27 -4.50
C ALA A 216 -1.72 -32.39 -3.46
N ALA A 217 -2.48 -31.77 -2.55
CA ALA A 217 -1.92 -31.00 -1.44
C ALA A 217 -0.93 -31.84 -0.62
N GLN A 218 -1.31 -33.07 -0.27
CA GLN A 218 -0.43 -34.00 0.43
C GLN A 218 0.80 -34.41 -0.41
N HIS A 219 0.61 -34.64 -1.72
CA HIS A 219 1.69 -34.98 -2.65
C HIS A 219 2.76 -33.89 -2.71
N PHE A 220 2.35 -32.63 -2.80
CA PHE A 220 3.26 -31.47 -2.83
C PHE A 220 3.80 -31.09 -1.45
N GLY A 221 3.42 -31.80 -0.38
CA GLY A 221 3.87 -31.52 0.99
C GLY A 221 3.11 -30.41 1.70
N ASN A 222 2.03 -29.89 1.12
CA ASN A 222 1.13 -28.90 1.73
C ASN A 222 0.20 -29.59 2.74
N THR A 223 0.79 -29.97 3.87
CA THR A 223 0.18 -30.83 4.89
C THR A 223 -0.52 -30.09 6.02
N THR A 224 -0.65 -28.76 5.92
CA THR A 224 -1.26 -27.89 6.96
C THR A 224 -2.16 -26.83 6.33
N ALA A 225 -3.11 -26.29 7.11
CA ALA A 225 -3.96 -25.18 6.66
C ALA A 225 -3.12 -23.98 6.18
N ALA A 226 -2.03 -23.67 6.89
CA ALA A 226 -1.13 -22.58 6.53
C ALA A 226 -0.42 -22.81 5.19
N SER A 227 -0.04 -24.06 4.86
CA SER A 227 0.56 -24.37 3.56
C SER A 227 -0.43 -24.38 2.40
N ASN A 228 -1.73 -24.50 2.68
CA ASN A 228 -2.80 -24.40 1.67
C ASN A 228 -3.40 -22.99 1.56
N ARG A 229 -2.94 -22.04 2.39
CA ARG A 229 -3.25 -20.63 2.22
C ARG A 229 -2.55 -20.09 0.97
N TYR A 230 -3.25 -19.29 0.18
CA TYR A 230 -2.74 -18.69 -1.07
C TYR A 230 -2.47 -19.71 -2.18
N VAL A 231 -3.12 -20.87 -2.12
CA VAL A 231 -2.91 -21.98 -3.07
C VAL A 231 -4.19 -22.30 -3.82
N GLN A 232 -4.06 -22.50 -5.13
CA GLN A 232 -5.09 -23.09 -6.00
C GLN A 232 -4.58 -24.43 -6.55
N TYR A 233 -5.42 -25.46 -6.48
CA TYR A 233 -5.17 -26.75 -7.13
C TYR A 233 -6.04 -26.88 -8.38
N VAL A 234 -5.44 -26.76 -9.56
CA VAL A 234 -6.15 -26.90 -10.84
C VAL A 234 -6.23 -28.39 -11.20
N VAL A 235 -7.40 -28.99 -11.01
CA VAL A 235 -7.65 -30.42 -11.28
C VAL A 235 -8.08 -30.59 -12.74
N MET A 236 -7.15 -31.03 -13.58
CA MET A 236 -7.35 -31.23 -15.00
C MET A 236 -7.90 -32.63 -15.31
N SER A 237 -9.07 -32.68 -15.95
CA SER A 237 -9.68 -33.94 -16.42
C SER A 237 -9.38 -34.20 -17.91
N PRO A 238 -9.18 -35.46 -18.33
CA PRO A 238 -8.80 -35.81 -19.70
C PRO A 238 -9.95 -35.61 -20.69
N THR A 239 -9.63 -35.46 -21.98
CA THR A 239 -10.61 -35.39 -23.08
C THR A 239 -11.61 -36.56 -23.04
N GLY A 240 -12.87 -36.28 -23.36
CA GLY A 240 -13.98 -37.23 -23.34
C GLY A 240 -14.56 -37.53 -21.96
N THR A 241 -14.09 -36.85 -20.91
CA THR A 241 -14.72 -36.89 -19.58
C THR A 241 -15.64 -35.69 -19.36
N HIS A 242 -16.53 -35.83 -18.39
CA HIS A 242 -17.63 -34.90 -18.10
C HIS A 242 -17.68 -34.58 -16.60
N PRO A 243 -16.58 -34.11 -15.98
CA PRO A 243 -16.56 -33.78 -14.56
C PRO A 243 -17.65 -32.75 -14.23
N ASP A 244 -18.42 -33.04 -13.20
CA ASP A 244 -19.63 -32.34 -12.78
C ASP A 244 -20.65 -32.08 -13.92
N GLY A 245 -20.71 -33.01 -14.88
CA GLY A 245 -21.60 -32.90 -16.02
C GLY A 245 -21.14 -31.92 -17.11
N PHE A 246 -19.88 -31.48 -17.11
CA PHE A 246 -19.27 -30.74 -18.21
C PHE A 246 -19.56 -31.40 -19.58
N ASN A 247 -19.83 -30.61 -20.62
CA ASN A 247 -20.14 -31.10 -21.97
C ASN A 247 -21.29 -32.13 -22.01
N THR A 248 -22.33 -31.90 -21.20
CA THR A 248 -23.61 -32.63 -21.23
C THR A 248 -24.77 -31.65 -21.39
N SER A 249 -25.98 -32.14 -21.66
CA SER A 249 -27.18 -31.28 -21.79
C SER A 249 -27.51 -30.48 -20.52
N THR A 250 -26.98 -30.89 -19.36
CA THR A 250 -27.14 -30.21 -18.07
C THR A 250 -25.91 -29.40 -17.65
N GLY A 251 -24.80 -29.53 -18.37
CA GLY A 251 -23.55 -28.80 -18.12
C GLY A 251 -23.47 -27.52 -18.95
N ASN A 252 -23.86 -26.40 -18.36
CA ASN A 252 -23.83 -25.08 -19.01
C ASN A 252 -22.61 -24.24 -18.58
N PHE A 253 -21.49 -24.89 -18.25
CA PHE A 253 -20.27 -24.25 -17.79
C PHE A 253 -19.03 -24.81 -18.50
N CYS A 254 -17.91 -24.10 -18.42
CA CYS A 254 -16.63 -24.49 -18.98
C CYS A 254 -15.65 -24.97 -17.89
N ALA A 255 -15.63 -24.29 -16.74
CA ALA A 255 -14.92 -24.67 -15.53
C ALA A 255 -15.68 -24.07 -14.32
N TRP A 256 -15.17 -24.34 -13.12
CA TRP A 256 -15.54 -23.65 -11.88
C TRP A 256 -14.47 -23.89 -10.82
N HIS A 257 -14.40 -23.00 -9.83
CA HIS A 257 -13.54 -23.16 -8.65
C HIS A 257 -14.38 -23.26 -7.36
N ASP A 258 -13.79 -23.88 -6.35
CA ASP A 258 -14.46 -24.22 -5.09
C ASP A 258 -13.41 -24.58 -4.02
N TRP A 259 -13.85 -25.00 -2.84
CA TRP A 259 -13.02 -25.53 -1.77
C TRP A 259 -13.67 -26.76 -1.12
N ASN A 260 -12.87 -27.59 -0.46
CA ASN A 260 -13.35 -28.88 0.06
C ASN A 260 -14.51 -28.81 1.06
N GLY A 261 -14.66 -27.72 1.83
CA GLY A 261 -15.79 -27.58 2.75
C GLY A 261 -17.10 -27.29 2.03
N ASP A 262 -17.04 -26.55 0.91
CA ASP A 262 -18.06 -26.43 -0.15
C ASP A 262 -18.74 -27.79 -0.43
N GLN A 263 -17.84 -28.75 -0.58
CA GLN A 263 -18.08 -30.11 -1.02
C GLN A 263 -18.57 -31.07 0.04
N ASN A 264 -18.74 -30.59 1.28
CA ASN A 264 -18.93 -31.45 2.45
C ASN A 264 -17.82 -32.52 2.56
N VAL A 265 -16.60 -32.20 2.12
CA VAL A 265 -15.41 -33.07 2.19
C VAL A 265 -14.48 -32.54 3.27
N THR A 266 -14.32 -33.30 4.35
CA THR A 266 -13.35 -32.97 5.40
C THR A 266 -11.91 -33.21 4.90
N SER A 267 -11.05 -32.23 5.11
CA SER A 267 -9.63 -32.28 4.76
C SER A 267 -8.75 -32.36 6.01
N PRO A 268 -7.78 -33.29 6.07
CA PRO A 268 -6.81 -33.33 7.16
C PRO A 268 -5.75 -32.22 7.07
N VAL A 269 -5.69 -31.49 5.95
CA VAL A 269 -4.68 -30.45 5.67
C VAL A 269 -5.28 -29.04 5.69
N GLY A 270 -6.45 -28.88 6.31
CA GLY A 270 -7.23 -27.62 6.31
C GLY A 270 -7.91 -27.39 4.97
N ASP A 271 -8.36 -26.15 4.75
CA ASP A 271 -9.08 -25.79 3.53
C ASP A 271 -8.18 -25.88 2.30
N VAL A 272 -8.72 -26.44 1.23
CA VAL A 272 -8.07 -26.70 -0.04
C VAL A 272 -8.99 -26.13 -1.13
N ALA A 273 -8.59 -24.97 -1.65
CA ALA A 273 -9.22 -24.35 -2.80
C ALA A 273 -8.75 -25.04 -4.09
N PHE A 274 -9.68 -25.36 -4.98
CA PHE A 274 -9.40 -26.11 -6.19
C PHE A 274 -10.29 -25.67 -7.34
N THR A 275 -9.81 -25.92 -8.55
CA THR A 275 -10.56 -25.67 -9.79
C THR A 275 -10.85 -26.99 -10.47
N ASN A 276 -12.11 -27.20 -10.85
CA ASN A 276 -12.46 -28.18 -11.85
C ASN A 276 -12.11 -27.61 -13.22
N MET A 277 -11.07 -28.16 -13.85
CA MET A 277 -10.65 -27.78 -15.20
C MET A 277 -10.88 -28.95 -16.17
N PRO A 278 -12.08 -29.07 -16.77
CA PRO A 278 -12.33 -30.05 -17.81
C PRO A 278 -11.47 -29.81 -19.05
N TYR A 279 -11.45 -30.77 -19.97
CA TYR A 279 -10.79 -30.60 -21.26
C TYR A 279 -11.62 -29.68 -22.18
N VAL A 280 -11.57 -28.37 -21.94
CA VAL A 280 -12.45 -27.36 -22.54
C VAL A 280 -12.45 -27.32 -24.07
N TYR A 281 -11.42 -27.88 -24.72
CA TYR A 281 -11.39 -28.08 -26.17
C TYR A 281 -12.54 -28.97 -26.69
N ASP A 282 -13.04 -29.90 -25.87
CA ASP A 282 -14.18 -30.76 -26.21
C ASP A 282 -15.48 -29.98 -26.44
N MET A 283 -15.56 -28.76 -25.90
CA MET A 283 -16.68 -27.81 -26.10
C MET A 283 -16.43 -26.82 -27.24
N GLY A 284 -15.24 -26.84 -27.85
CA GLY A 284 -14.88 -25.98 -28.97
C GLY A 284 -15.08 -24.49 -28.65
N SER A 285 -15.72 -23.76 -29.57
CA SER A 285 -15.90 -22.31 -29.45
C SER A 285 -16.84 -21.90 -28.32
N SER A 286 -17.65 -22.83 -27.78
CA SER A 286 -18.55 -22.58 -26.63
C SER A 286 -17.75 -22.30 -25.35
N CYS A 287 -16.54 -22.87 -25.25
CA CYS A 287 -15.56 -22.62 -24.19
C CYS A 287 -14.29 -21.96 -24.71
N GLY A 288 -14.42 -21.04 -25.67
CA GLY A 288 -13.36 -20.10 -26.01
C GLY A 288 -12.40 -20.53 -27.12
N THR A 289 -12.46 -21.76 -27.62
CA THR A 289 -11.59 -22.20 -28.73
C THR A 289 -11.67 -21.26 -29.93
N GLY A 290 -10.51 -20.74 -30.33
CA GLY A 290 -10.32 -19.85 -31.48
C GLY A 290 -10.91 -18.45 -31.31
N SER A 291 -11.25 -18.03 -30.09
CA SER A 291 -11.91 -16.74 -29.84
C SER A 291 -11.00 -15.54 -30.03
N VAL A 292 -9.69 -15.70 -29.86
CA VAL A 292 -8.70 -14.63 -30.03
C VAL A 292 -7.79 -14.94 -31.22
N ASN A 293 -7.32 -16.17 -31.33
CA ASN A 293 -6.30 -16.58 -32.29
C ASN A 293 -6.88 -17.37 -33.49
N GLY A 294 -8.20 -17.38 -33.67
CA GLY A 294 -8.89 -17.97 -34.81
C GLY A 294 -8.70 -19.49 -34.93
N ALA A 295 -8.96 -20.05 -36.11
CA ALA A 295 -8.80 -21.50 -36.38
C ALA A 295 -7.31 -21.86 -36.62
N THR A 296 -6.46 -21.64 -35.62
CA THR A 296 -5.02 -21.95 -35.64
C THR A 296 -4.66 -22.94 -34.53
N ALA A 297 -3.46 -23.54 -34.60
CA ALA A 297 -2.96 -24.37 -33.50
C ALA A 297 -2.91 -23.61 -32.16
N ARG A 298 -2.62 -22.30 -32.20
CA ARG A 298 -2.71 -21.43 -31.02
C ARG A 298 -4.16 -21.21 -30.58
N GLY A 299 -5.07 -20.99 -31.53
CA GLY A 299 -6.49 -20.84 -31.24
C GLY A 299 -7.14 -22.07 -30.62
N ASN A 300 -6.63 -23.27 -30.91
CA ASN A 300 -7.05 -24.49 -30.21
C ASN A 300 -6.81 -24.43 -28.70
N LEU A 301 -5.88 -23.59 -28.25
CA LEU A 301 -5.50 -23.43 -26.85
C LEU A 301 -6.18 -22.22 -26.17
N ASP A 302 -6.84 -21.33 -26.93
CA ASP A 302 -7.45 -20.11 -26.39
C ASP A 302 -8.37 -20.41 -25.20
N GLY A 303 -9.21 -21.44 -25.32
CA GLY A 303 -10.14 -21.82 -24.27
C GLY A 303 -9.47 -22.16 -22.95
N PHE A 304 -8.28 -22.77 -22.96
CA PHE A 304 -7.60 -23.16 -21.73
C PHE A 304 -7.14 -21.93 -20.94
N SER A 305 -6.49 -20.95 -21.57
CA SER A 305 -6.02 -19.76 -20.85
C SER A 305 -7.13 -18.77 -20.54
N ILE A 306 -8.17 -18.70 -21.38
CA ILE A 306 -9.36 -17.86 -21.11
C ILE A 306 -10.10 -18.39 -19.89
N VAL A 307 -10.43 -19.70 -19.88
CA VAL A 307 -11.25 -20.32 -18.84
C VAL A 307 -10.44 -20.50 -17.56
N ASP A 308 -9.23 -21.05 -17.62
CA ASP A 308 -8.43 -21.26 -16.39
C ASP A 308 -7.92 -19.94 -15.80
N GLY A 309 -7.63 -18.95 -16.65
CA GLY A 309 -7.31 -17.59 -16.19
C GLY A 309 -8.49 -16.89 -15.51
N HIS A 310 -9.73 -17.17 -15.95
CA HIS A 310 -10.94 -16.70 -15.29
C HIS A 310 -11.07 -17.32 -13.89
N GLU A 311 -10.98 -18.64 -13.79
CA GLU A 311 -11.06 -19.36 -12.52
C GLU A 311 -9.93 -18.98 -11.55
N TYR A 312 -8.72 -18.74 -12.07
CA TYR A 312 -7.62 -18.16 -11.28
C TYR A 312 -7.98 -16.79 -10.71
N ALA A 313 -8.52 -15.89 -11.54
CA ALA A 313 -8.87 -14.53 -11.12
C ALA A 313 -9.94 -14.54 -10.03
N GLU A 314 -10.89 -15.48 -10.10
CA GLU A 314 -11.93 -15.66 -9.11
C GLU A 314 -11.36 -16.27 -7.82
N THR A 315 -10.63 -17.37 -7.92
CA THR A 315 -9.99 -18.04 -6.76
C THR A 315 -9.10 -17.09 -5.97
N VAL A 316 -8.33 -16.21 -6.63
CA VAL A 316 -7.48 -15.26 -5.89
C VAL A 316 -8.27 -14.14 -5.22
N THR A 317 -9.49 -13.84 -5.66
CA THR A 317 -10.37 -12.84 -5.04
C THR A 317 -11.43 -13.44 -4.11
N ASP A 318 -11.61 -14.76 -4.16
CA ASP A 318 -12.54 -15.53 -3.35
C ASP A 318 -12.03 -16.97 -3.14
N GLN A 319 -10.98 -17.12 -2.32
CA GLN A 319 -10.28 -18.42 -2.21
C GLN A 319 -11.20 -19.52 -1.64
N ASN A 320 -12.03 -19.17 -0.65
CA ASN A 320 -13.05 -20.06 -0.12
C ASN A 320 -14.41 -19.45 -0.45
N SER A 321 -14.95 -19.81 -1.61
CA SER A 321 -16.21 -19.28 -2.10
C SER A 321 -17.39 -19.62 -1.17
N ALA A 322 -18.36 -18.73 -0.98
CA ALA A 322 -18.46 -17.33 -1.46
C ALA A 322 -18.03 -16.31 -0.38
N GLY A 323 -16.81 -16.44 0.16
CA GLY A 323 -16.31 -15.64 1.29
C GLY A 323 -15.61 -14.34 0.90
N GLY A 324 -15.09 -14.25 -0.32
CA GLY A 324 -14.30 -13.16 -0.86
C GLY A 324 -15.12 -12.07 -1.53
N TRP A 325 -14.67 -11.56 -2.67
CA TRP A 325 -15.31 -10.41 -3.33
C TRP A 325 -16.29 -10.86 -4.40
N THR A 326 -17.59 -10.74 -4.09
CA THR A 326 -18.67 -11.11 -5.01
C THR A 326 -19.73 -10.02 -5.08
N ASN A 327 -20.57 -10.06 -6.11
CA ASN A 327 -21.68 -9.14 -6.29
C ASN A 327 -22.85 -9.54 -5.40
N HIS A 328 -23.12 -8.77 -4.33
CA HIS A 328 -24.25 -9.03 -3.42
C HIS A 328 -25.46 -8.10 -3.64
N VAL A 329 -25.60 -7.48 -4.82
CA VAL A 329 -26.75 -6.60 -5.09
C VAL A 329 -28.04 -7.41 -5.07
N THR A 330 -28.74 -7.35 -3.95
CA THR A 330 -29.97 -8.15 -3.71
C THR A 330 -31.03 -7.80 -4.74
N GLY A 331 -31.50 -8.80 -5.48
CA GLY A 331 -32.48 -8.62 -6.56
C GLY A 331 -31.90 -8.25 -7.93
N SER A 332 -30.56 -8.17 -8.06
CA SER A 332 -29.87 -8.07 -9.35
C SER A 332 -29.75 -9.44 -10.02
N ALA A 333 -29.78 -9.47 -11.34
CA ALA A 333 -29.45 -10.66 -12.12
C ALA A 333 -27.97 -11.07 -12.02
N ASN A 334 -27.14 -10.19 -11.45
CA ASN A 334 -25.72 -10.42 -11.19
C ASN A 334 -25.40 -10.78 -9.74
N SER A 335 -26.42 -10.94 -8.87
CA SER A 335 -26.21 -11.39 -7.50
C SER A 335 -25.52 -12.76 -7.49
N GLY A 336 -24.39 -12.86 -6.79
CA GLY A 336 -23.54 -14.04 -6.68
C GLY A 336 -22.45 -14.17 -7.76
N GLN A 337 -22.37 -13.25 -8.72
CA GLN A 337 -21.27 -13.23 -9.69
C GLN A 337 -19.98 -12.73 -9.03
N GLU A 338 -18.87 -13.34 -9.41
CA GLU A 338 -17.52 -12.96 -9.00
C GLU A 338 -16.88 -12.01 -10.02
N ASN A 339 -15.61 -11.69 -9.83
CA ASN A 339 -14.93 -10.68 -10.63
C ASN A 339 -14.85 -11.06 -12.13
N ALA A 340 -14.59 -12.31 -12.48
CA ALA A 340 -14.38 -12.71 -13.86
C ALA A 340 -15.71 -13.05 -14.55
N ASP A 341 -16.68 -13.60 -13.82
CA ASP A 341 -18.08 -13.77 -14.22
C ASP A 341 -18.69 -12.51 -14.84
N GLU A 342 -18.48 -11.37 -14.19
CA GLU A 342 -19.00 -10.06 -14.62
C GLU A 342 -18.50 -9.66 -16.02
N CYS A 343 -17.41 -10.26 -16.46
CA CYS A 343 -16.69 -9.94 -17.70
C CYS A 343 -16.62 -11.10 -18.69
N ALA A 344 -17.40 -12.16 -18.45
CA ALA A 344 -17.44 -13.35 -19.30
C ALA A 344 -17.76 -13.02 -20.77
N TRP A 345 -16.95 -13.58 -21.68
CA TRP A 345 -17.19 -13.61 -23.14
C TRP A 345 -17.36 -12.25 -23.86
N ILE A 346 -16.76 -11.17 -23.37
CA ILE A 346 -16.71 -9.90 -24.10
C ILE A 346 -15.87 -10.09 -25.37
N SER A 347 -16.49 -9.89 -26.53
CA SER A 347 -15.87 -10.16 -27.84
C SER A 347 -15.29 -8.94 -28.54
N SER A 348 -15.67 -7.73 -28.14
CA SER A 348 -15.19 -6.48 -28.74
C SER A 348 -15.43 -5.29 -27.81
N GLY A 349 -14.63 -4.23 -27.96
CA GLY A 349 -14.71 -3.03 -27.11
C GLY A 349 -13.93 -3.14 -25.80
N GLN A 350 -14.30 -2.34 -24.81
CA GLN A 350 -13.67 -2.35 -23.47
C GLN A 350 -13.80 -3.73 -22.84
N GLY A 351 -12.70 -4.25 -22.30
CA GLY A 351 -12.66 -5.58 -21.66
C GLY A 351 -12.76 -6.77 -22.62
N ALA A 352 -12.72 -6.57 -23.94
CA ALA A 352 -12.77 -7.68 -24.88
C ALA A 352 -11.60 -8.66 -24.68
N THR A 353 -11.91 -9.95 -24.70
CA THR A 353 -10.91 -11.04 -24.59
C THR A 353 -9.79 -10.81 -25.60
N ALA A 354 -8.54 -10.85 -25.14
CA ALA A 354 -7.39 -10.53 -25.97
C ALA A 354 -6.13 -11.27 -25.53
N ASN A 355 -5.12 -11.20 -26.37
CA ASN A 355 -3.79 -11.72 -26.08
C ASN A 355 -3.06 -10.81 -25.06
N VAL A 356 -2.67 -11.36 -23.92
CA VAL A 356 -1.85 -10.72 -22.89
C VAL A 356 -0.43 -11.27 -22.97
N THR A 357 0.54 -10.36 -23.11
CA THR A 357 1.97 -10.71 -23.14
C THR A 357 2.53 -10.79 -21.73
N MET A 358 3.10 -11.94 -21.41
CA MET A 358 3.82 -12.27 -20.18
C MET A 358 5.32 -12.43 -20.50
N GLY A 359 6.16 -12.65 -19.49
CA GLY A 359 7.62 -12.74 -19.69
C GLY A 359 8.09 -13.91 -20.55
N ASN A 360 7.28 -14.97 -20.69
CA ASN A 360 7.62 -16.17 -21.45
C ASN A 360 6.72 -16.42 -22.69
N GLY A 361 5.74 -15.56 -22.97
CA GLY A 361 4.80 -15.80 -24.07
C GLY A 361 3.55 -14.92 -24.03
N THR A 362 2.61 -15.16 -24.93
CA THR A 362 1.40 -14.34 -25.08
C THR A 362 0.15 -15.20 -25.05
N TYR A 363 -0.70 -15.07 -24.04
CA TYR A 363 -1.83 -15.98 -23.78
C TYR A 363 -3.16 -15.27 -24.01
N ALA A 364 -4.15 -15.97 -24.54
CA ALA A 364 -5.49 -15.42 -24.68
C ALA A 364 -6.15 -15.34 -23.29
N MET A 365 -6.42 -14.13 -22.81
CA MET A 365 -7.01 -13.90 -21.48
C MET A 365 -8.31 -13.12 -21.63
N GLN A 366 -9.25 -13.38 -20.73
CA GLN A 366 -10.44 -12.55 -20.55
C GLN A 366 -10.16 -11.41 -19.58
N SER A 367 -10.89 -10.31 -19.67
CA SER A 367 -10.92 -9.31 -18.61
C SER A 367 -11.55 -9.85 -17.32
N SER A 368 -11.23 -9.18 -16.21
CA SER A 368 -11.94 -9.31 -14.93
C SER A 368 -12.50 -7.96 -14.53
N TRP A 369 -13.51 -7.96 -13.67
CA TRP A 369 -14.15 -6.75 -13.18
C TRP A 369 -13.20 -5.97 -12.28
N SER A 370 -13.27 -4.66 -12.39
CA SER A 370 -12.55 -3.72 -11.55
C SER A 370 -13.55 -2.77 -10.89
N ASN A 371 -13.61 -2.78 -9.56
CA ASN A 371 -14.45 -1.85 -8.80
C ASN A 371 -13.95 -0.41 -8.95
N ASP A 372 -12.63 -0.21 -8.99
CA ASP A 372 -12.01 1.12 -9.03
C ASP A 372 -12.28 1.86 -10.34
N THR A 373 -12.30 1.13 -11.45
CA THR A 373 -12.65 1.68 -12.78
C THR A 373 -14.12 1.49 -13.13
N ASN A 374 -14.83 0.63 -12.39
CA ASN A 374 -16.22 0.23 -12.64
C ASN A 374 -16.42 -0.30 -14.07
N GLU A 375 -15.43 -1.06 -14.55
CA GLU A 375 -15.38 -1.61 -15.90
C GLU A 375 -14.73 -3.01 -15.90
N CYS A 376 -14.87 -3.71 -17.02
CA CYS A 376 -14.13 -4.94 -17.29
C CYS A 376 -12.77 -4.59 -17.86
N ASP A 377 -11.71 -4.91 -17.11
CA ASP A 377 -10.35 -4.53 -17.44
C ASP A 377 -9.49 -5.74 -17.80
N LEU A 378 -8.70 -5.59 -18.87
CA LEU A 378 -7.58 -6.47 -19.18
C LEU A 378 -6.26 -5.94 -18.63
N THR A 379 -6.24 -4.69 -18.19
CA THR A 379 -5.06 -3.99 -17.69
C THR A 379 -5.47 -3.06 -16.57
N HIS A 380 -4.85 -3.22 -15.42
CA HIS A 380 -5.03 -2.31 -14.28
C HIS A 380 -3.68 -2.08 -13.62
N PRO A 381 -3.40 -0.86 -13.09
CA PRO A 381 -2.21 -0.64 -12.26
C PRO A 381 -2.11 -1.68 -11.15
N ILE A 382 -0.90 -2.20 -10.92
CA ILE A 382 -0.68 -3.15 -9.83
C ILE A 382 -0.84 -2.37 -8.52
N VAL A 383 -1.89 -2.69 -7.76
CA VAL A 383 -2.15 -2.11 -6.44
C VAL A 383 -1.24 -2.83 -5.46
N SER A 384 -0.23 -2.11 -4.97
CA SER A 384 0.72 -2.63 -4.01
C SER A 384 0.05 -2.78 -2.65
N GLY A 385 -0.55 -3.95 -2.40
CA GLY A 385 -1.12 -4.28 -1.09
C GLY A 385 -0.96 -5.73 -0.66
N GLY A 386 -0.55 -6.65 -1.54
CA GLY A 386 -0.06 -7.97 -1.15
C GLY A 386 1.43 -7.85 -0.83
N THR A 387 1.87 -8.44 0.28
CA THR A 387 3.27 -8.50 0.68
C THR A 387 4.15 -8.80 -0.52
N THR A 388 4.92 -7.81 -0.96
CA THR A 388 6.17 -8.11 -1.64
C THR A 388 6.87 -9.13 -0.76
N THR A 389 7.40 -10.20 -1.35
CA THR A 389 8.59 -10.85 -0.81
C THR A 389 9.67 -9.76 -0.80
N GLY A 390 9.55 -8.86 0.17
CA GLY A 390 10.33 -7.66 0.24
C GLY A 390 11.69 -8.13 0.64
N SER A 391 12.55 -8.33 -0.36
CA SER A 391 13.99 -8.41 -0.13
C SER A 391 14.30 -7.39 0.95
N PRO A 392 15.01 -7.78 2.02
CA PRO A 392 15.12 -6.97 3.22
C PRO A 392 15.57 -5.57 2.79
N VAL A 393 14.94 -4.49 3.22
CA VAL A 393 15.34 -3.14 2.82
C VAL A 393 16.35 -2.66 3.86
N ALA A 394 17.62 -2.56 3.46
CA ALA A 394 18.66 -2.02 4.33
C ALA A 394 18.34 -0.56 4.64
N ASN A 395 18.25 -0.22 5.92
CA ASN A 395 18.09 1.14 6.35
C ASN A 395 18.74 1.36 7.71
N PHE A 396 19.24 2.57 7.92
CA PHE A 396 19.77 2.99 9.21
C PHE A 396 19.73 4.51 9.34
N THR A 397 19.80 4.94 10.59
CA THR A 397 20.09 6.31 11.00
C THR A 397 21.36 6.34 11.83
N ASP A 398 21.93 7.53 11.97
CA ASP A 398 23.13 7.78 12.73
C ASP A 398 22.93 8.94 13.71
N THR A 399 23.63 8.90 14.83
CA THR A 399 23.75 10.01 15.77
C THR A 399 25.22 10.25 16.06
N ILE A 400 25.69 11.45 15.76
CA ILE A 400 27.10 11.82 15.78
C ILE A 400 27.39 12.63 17.05
N SER A 401 28.45 12.25 17.77
CA SER A 401 28.99 12.99 18.91
C SER A 401 30.51 13.07 18.77
N GLY A 402 31.01 14.21 18.28
CA GLY A 402 32.41 14.37 17.90
C GLY A 402 32.82 13.32 16.86
N LEU A 403 33.83 12.51 17.21
CA LEU A 403 34.35 11.44 16.36
C LEU A 403 33.61 10.10 16.52
N THR A 404 32.64 10.01 17.43
CA THR A 404 31.87 8.77 17.66
C THR A 404 30.51 8.84 17.00
N VAL A 405 30.13 7.77 16.32
CA VAL A 405 28.83 7.62 15.66
C VAL A 405 28.12 6.40 16.23
N ASN A 406 26.91 6.60 16.72
CA ASN A 406 26.02 5.52 17.09
C ASN A 406 25.05 5.27 15.94
N PHE A 407 25.05 4.06 15.40
CA PHE A 407 24.17 3.66 14.31
C PHE A 407 22.96 2.92 14.87
N THR A 408 21.79 3.29 14.38
CA THR A 408 20.54 2.58 14.66
C THR A 408 20.06 1.93 13.37
N ASN A 409 20.02 0.60 13.36
CA ASN A 409 19.41 -0.14 12.26
C ASN A 409 17.90 0.10 12.24
N THR A 410 17.39 0.51 11.07
CA THR A 410 15.96 0.68 10.78
C THR A 410 15.53 -0.17 9.59
N SER A 411 16.34 -1.16 9.21
CA SER A 411 16.06 -2.07 8.11
C SER A 411 14.78 -2.86 8.37
N THR A 412 14.00 -3.04 7.33
CA THR A 412 12.75 -3.81 7.37
C THR A 412 12.86 -5.02 6.47
N ASP A 413 12.08 -6.04 6.76
CA ASP A 413 11.86 -7.16 5.86
C ASP A 413 10.37 -7.48 5.96
N SER A 414 9.64 -7.11 4.92
CA SER A 414 8.18 -7.32 4.87
C SER A 414 7.79 -8.74 4.45
N GLY A 415 8.75 -9.53 3.95
CA GLY A 415 8.56 -10.90 3.48
C GLY A 415 9.21 -11.98 4.35
N GLY A 416 9.95 -11.59 5.40
CA GLY A 416 10.77 -12.48 6.21
C GLY A 416 11.29 -11.84 7.50
N THR A 417 12.43 -12.34 7.98
CA THR A 417 13.16 -11.78 9.12
C THR A 417 14.62 -11.59 8.74
N ILE A 418 15.20 -10.45 9.13
CA ILE A 418 16.62 -10.18 8.91
C ILE A 418 17.45 -11.14 9.79
N SER A 419 18.24 -12.00 9.14
CA SER A 419 19.06 -13.03 9.78
C SER A 419 20.47 -12.57 10.14
N SER A 420 21.01 -11.58 9.41
CA SER A 420 22.35 -11.04 9.69
C SER A 420 22.56 -9.61 9.19
N TYR A 421 23.54 -8.94 9.82
CA TYR A 421 23.97 -7.56 9.54
C TYR A 421 25.47 -7.54 9.25
N ALA A 422 25.89 -6.77 8.25
CA ALA A 422 27.29 -6.52 7.95
C ALA A 422 27.52 -5.03 7.69
N TRP A 423 28.28 -4.38 8.56
CA TRP A 423 28.63 -2.97 8.50
C TRP A 423 30.05 -2.77 8.00
N THR A 424 30.26 -1.74 7.18
CA THR A 424 31.57 -1.18 6.86
C THR A 424 31.56 0.32 7.12
N PHE A 425 32.51 0.84 7.90
CA PHE A 425 32.50 2.26 8.31
C PHE A 425 33.30 3.19 7.38
N GLY A 426 33.88 2.68 6.30
CA GLY A 426 34.60 3.49 5.31
C GLY A 426 36.03 3.88 5.69
N ASP A 427 36.51 3.48 6.88
CA ASP A 427 37.91 3.63 7.35
C ASP A 427 38.67 2.30 7.41
N GLY A 428 38.07 1.21 6.89
CA GLY A 428 38.60 -0.14 6.90
C GLY A 428 38.09 -1.02 8.06
N SER A 429 37.36 -0.47 9.02
CA SER A 429 36.74 -1.23 10.11
C SER A 429 35.32 -1.71 9.77
N THR A 430 34.86 -2.77 10.47
CA THR A 430 33.60 -3.48 10.21
C THR A 430 32.88 -3.89 11.50
N SER A 431 31.58 -4.18 11.43
CA SER A 431 30.80 -4.75 12.56
C SER A 431 29.67 -5.66 12.07
N THR A 432 29.21 -6.58 12.92
CA THR A 432 28.02 -7.43 12.70
C THR A 432 26.92 -7.19 13.72
N ALA A 433 27.10 -6.22 14.63
CA ALA A 433 26.09 -5.86 15.60
C ALA A 433 24.88 -5.19 14.93
N THR A 434 23.67 -5.37 15.47
CA THR A 434 22.45 -4.74 14.95
C THR A 434 22.54 -3.22 15.03
N ASN A 435 23.03 -2.66 16.14
CA ASN A 435 23.18 -1.21 16.38
C ASN A 435 24.61 -0.91 16.86
N PRO A 436 25.61 -0.80 15.95
CA PRO A 436 26.99 -0.59 16.36
C PRO A 436 27.26 0.87 16.79
N SER A 437 28.26 1.04 17.65
CA SER A 437 28.91 2.33 17.92
C SER A 437 30.32 2.27 17.33
N HIS A 438 30.74 3.31 16.61
CA HIS A 438 32.06 3.40 15.99
C HIS A 438 32.71 4.75 16.24
N THR A 439 34.00 4.75 16.61
CA THR A 439 34.78 5.96 16.85
C THR A 439 35.90 6.08 15.81
N TYR A 440 35.83 7.13 14.99
CA TYR A 440 36.85 7.41 13.97
C TYR A 440 38.10 8.04 14.58
N THR A 441 39.27 7.75 14.00
CA THR A 441 40.55 8.30 14.47
C THR A 441 40.79 9.74 14.00
N ALA A 442 40.09 10.19 12.96
CA ALA A 442 40.22 11.53 12.39
C ALA A 442 38.85 12.10 11.99
N ALA A 443 38.76 13.43 11.93
CA ALA A 443 37.60 14.09 11.33
C ALA A 443 37.59 13.86 9.81
N GLY A 444 36.41 13.67 9.24
CA GLY A 444 36.26 13.39 7.82
C GLY A 444 34.86 12.92 7.46
N THR A 445 34.62 12.78 6.16
CA THR A 445 33.41 12.16 5.62
C THR A 445 33.72 10.73 5.23
N TYR A 446 32.99 9.78 5.82
CA TYR A 446 33.18 8.35 5.63
C TYR A 446 31.96 7.74 4.95
N SER A 447 32.19 6.82 4.01
CA SER A 447 31.11 6.08 3.34
C SER A 447 30.75 4.85 4.17
N VAL A 448 29.66 4.94 4.92
CA VAL A 448 29.18 3.87 5.79
C VAL A 448 28.16 3.02 5.04
N SER A 449 28.32 1.70 5.10
CA SER A 449 27.42 0.75 4.45
C SER A 449 26.87 -0.27 5.44
N LEU A 450 25.57 -0.53 5.36
CA LEU A 450 24.90 -1.65 6.03
C LEU A 450 24.37 -2.59 4.96
N LYS A 451 24.84 -3.84 4.97
CA LYS A 451 24.24 -4.95 4.25
C LYS A 451 23.42 -5.80 5.23
N VAL A 452 22.16 -6.04 4.89
CA VAL A 452 21.28 -6.99 5.59
C VAL A 452 21.04 -8.22 4.74
N THR A 453 20.91 -9.37 5.39
CA THR A 453 20.52 -10.65 4.77
C THR A 453 19.32 -11.19 5.52
N ASP A 454 18.30 -11.68 4.82
CA ASP A 454 17.11 -12.27 5.43
C ASP A 454 17.28 -13.77 5.71
N ASN A 455 16.23 -14.40 6.22
CA ASN A 455 16.15 -15.84 6.47
C ASN A 455 15.98 -16.69 5.19
N THR A 456 15.82 -16.07 4.03
CA THR A 456 15.77 -16.73 2.71
C THR A 456 17.12 -16.65 1.96
N GLY A 457 18.05 -15.83 2.46
CA GLY A 457 19.34 -15.55 1.86
C GLY A 457 19.35 -14.33 0.93
N ALA A 458 18.23 -13.63 0.75
CA ALA A 458 18.16 -12.38 0.00
C ALA A 458 18.90 -11.26 0.76
N THR A 459 19.51 -10.33 0.01
CA THR A 459 20.33 -9.27 0.60
C THR A 459 20.02 -7.92 0.00
N ASN A 460 20.23 -6.88 0.80
CA ASN A 460 20.18 -5.49 0.34
C ASN A 460 21.23 -4.67 1.08
N THR A 461 21.63 -3.56 0.50
CA THR A 461 22.70 -2.72 1.03
C THR A 461 22.32 -1.26 0.92
N LYS A 462 22.42 -0.53 2.04
CA LYS A 462 22.32 0.92 2.08
C LYS A 462 23.69 1.49 2.37
N THR A 463 24.07 2.52 1.60
CA THR A 463 25.30 3.27 1.80
C THR A 463 24.96 4.74 2.00
N GLN A 464 25.56 5.37 3.02
CA GLN A 464 25.35 6.77 3.37
C GLN A 464 26.69 7.42 3.72
N SER A 465 26.88 8.67 3.31
CA SER A 465 28.02 9.48 3.77
C SER A 465 27.76 10.01 5.18
N VAL A 466 28.68 9.73 6.10
CA VAL A 466 28.63 10.21 7.49
C VAL A 466 29.83 11.12 7.72
N THR A 467 29.58 12.38 8.05
CA THR A 467 30.63 13.36 8.32
C THR A 467 30.82 13.49 9.82
N VAL A 468 31.93 12.97 10.32
CA VAL A 468 32.34 13.21 11.71
C VAL A 468 33.30 14.39 11.74
N SER A 469 33.07 15.27 12.71
CA SER A 469 33.94 16.40 12.97
C SER A 469 34.41 16.31 14.41
N SER A 470 35.54 16.92 14.72
CA SER A 470 35.98 17.05 16.11
C SER A 470 35.12 18.05 16.93
N GLY A 471 33.91 18.41 16.45
CA GLY A 471 33.04 19.42 17.06
C GLY A 471 32.13 18.82 18.14
N GLY A 472 32.26 19.32 19.37
CA GLY A 472 31.37 19.01 20.48
C GLY A 472 29.96 19.57 20.29
N THR A 473 29.03 19.10 21.12
CA THR A 473 27.66 19.64 21.22
C THR A 473 27.67 21.15 21.48
N SER A 474 26.92 21.92 20.68
CA SER A 474 26.74 23.35 20.89
C SER A 474 25.98 23.64 22.18
N SER A 475 26.49 24.53 23.03
CA SER A 475 25.86 24.94 24.28
C SER A 475 25.78 26.47 24.40
N GLN A 476 24.64 26.99 24.84
CA GLN A 476 24.45 28.38 25.22
C GLN A 476 24.98 28.62 26.64
N LEU A 477 25.76 29.69 26.86
CA LEU A 477 26.38 29.98 28.15
C LEU A 477 25.72 31.12 28.95
N LEU A 478 24.94 31.99 28.30
CA LEU A 478 24.21 33.06 28.96
C LEU A 478 22.86 32.57 29.48
N GLY A 479 22.49 32.99 30.69
CA GLY A 479 21.14 32.82 31.23
C GLY A 479 20.26 34.03 30.92
N ASN A 480 18.94 33.80 30.93
CA ASN A 480 17.89 34.81 30.67
C ASN A 480 18.19 35.65 29.40
N THR A 481 18.42 34.98 28.27
CA THR A 481 18.95 35.58 27.04
C THR A 481 18.04 36.63 26.42
N GLY A 482 16.71 36.43 26.50
CA GLY A 482 15.69 37.41 26.08
C GLY A 482 14.99 38.09 27.25
N PHE A 483 15.58 38.12 28.45
CA PHE A 483 15.03 38.79 29.64
C PHE A 483 13.65 38.31 30.16
N GLU A 484 13.04 37.31 29.53
CA GLU A 484 11.68 36.80 29.77
C GLU A 484 11.38 36.31 31.19
N SER A 485 12.38 36.16 32.06
CA SER A 485 12.12 35.92 33.48
C SER A 485 11.40 37.08 34.19
N GLY A 486 11.33 38.26 33.56
CA GLY A 486 10.80 39.48 34.17
C GLY A 486 11.66 40.03 35.30
N THR A 487 12.87 39.47 35.47
CA THR A 487 13.86 39.90 36.46
C THR A 487 15.22 40.07 35.79
N ALA A 488 16.06 40.96 36.35
CA ALA A 488 17.38 41.22 35.77
C ALA A 488 18.30 39.99 35.88
N THR A 489 18.18 39.16 36.93
CA THR A 489 19.08 38.03 37.17
C THR A 489 19.04 37.02 36.01
N PRO A 490 20.19 36.50 35.53
CA PRO A 490 21.57 36.67 36.02
C PRO A 490 22.32 37.90 35.47
N TRP A 491 21.66 38.79 34.72
CA TRP A 491 22.25 40.04 34.28
C TRP A 491 22.41 41.04 35.44
N SER A 492 23.52 41.77 35.43
CA SER A 492 23.71 43.00 36.18
C SER A 492 23.39 44.19 35.28
N MET A 493 22.35 44.94 35.62
CA MET A 493 21.78 46.00 34.79
C MET A 493 21.69 47.32 35.56
N SER A 494 21.79 48.46 34.86
CA SER A 494 21.43 49.77 35.41
C SER A 494 19.97 49.80 35.86
N SER A 495 19.65 50.67 36.83
CA SER A 495 18.27 50.77 37.33
C SER A 495 17.36 51.36 36.26
N GLY A 496 16.27 50.66 35.93
CA GLY A 496 15.29 51.14 34.95
C GLY A 496 15.49 50.62 33.53
N THR A 497 16.56 49.87 33.25
CA THR A 497 16.85 49.38 31.88
C THR A 497 16.20 48.05 31.53
N LEU A 498 15.53 47.37 32.48
CA LEU A 498 14.74 46.18 32.19
C LEU A 498 13.31 46.60 31.90
N CYS A 499 12.87 46.38 30.67
CA CYS A 499 11.57 46.84 30.18
C CYS A 499 10.71 45.67 29.72
N SER A 500 9.40 45.89 29.70
CA SER A 500 8.45 45.00 29.06
C SER A 500 7.57 45.77 28.08
N ASN A 501 6.98 45.06 27.13
CA ASN A 501 6.08 45.62 26.11
C ASN A 501 4.90 46.44 26.71
N SER A 502 4.54 46.17 27.97
CA SER A 502 3.49 46.90 28.70
C SER A 502 4.03 47.84 29.79
N GLY A 503 5.28 47.65 30.23
CA GLY A 503 5.89 48.39 31.33
C GLY A 503 6.66 49.64 30.90
N CYS A 504 7.15 49.68 29.66
CA CYS A 504 7.85 50.82 29.08
C CYS A 504 7.19 51.20 27.75
N SER A 505 6.58 52.38 27.67
CA SER A 505 5.94 52.86 26.44
C SER A 505 6.97 53.49 25.51
N GLY A 506 7.19 52.93 24.32
CA GLY A 506 8.04 53.53 23.28
C GLY A 506 8.77 52.50 22.43
N GLU A 507 9.19 51.41 23.06
CA GLU A 507 9.95 50.32 22.44
C GLU A 507 9.27 48.98 22.67
N VAL A 508 9.62 47.97 21.87
CA VAL A 508 9.08 46.61 21.98
C VAL A 508 10.20 45.58 21.97
N ALA A 509 9.97 44.43 22.61
CA ALA A 509 10.84 43.26 22.53
C ALA A 509 10.98 42.78 21.08
N HIS A 510 12.14 42.22 20.72
CA HIS A 510 12.32 41.53 19.45
C HIS A 510 11.47 40.25 19.43
N ALA A 511 11.50 39.49 20.52
CA ALA A 511 10.67 38.32 20.73
C ALA A 511 10.25 38.25 22.21
N GLY A 512 9.05 37.74 22.48
CA GLY A 512 8.55 37.66 23.86
C GLY A 512 8.02 39.00 24.38
N SER A 513 8.21 39.26 25.66
CA SER A 513 7.60 40.37 26.39
C SER A 513 8.59 41.30 27.08
N TRP A 514 9.86 40.91 27.24
CA TRP A 514 10.85 41.64 28.01
C TRP A 514 12.11 41.91 27.20
N PHE A 515 12.78 43.02 27.48
CA PHE A 515 13.98 43.44 26.76
C PHE A 515 14.81 44.39 27.62
N ALA A 516 16.05 44.63 27.19
CA ALA A 516 16.91 45.64 27.80
C ALA A 516 16.85 46.94 26.99
N TRP A 517 16.47 48.04 27.63
CA TRP A 517 16.46 49.39 27.04
C TRP A 517 17.50 50.23 27.75
N LEU A 518 18.57 50.61 27.05
CA LEU A 518 19.62 51.47 27.56
C LEU A 518 19.45 52.88 26.97
N ASP A 519 19.70 53.90 27.81
CA ASP A 519 19.62 55.32 27.49
C ASP A 519 18.21 55.77 27.02
N GLY A 520 18.12 56.77 26.13
CA GLY A 520 16.85 57.33 25.64
C GLY A 520 16.28 58.46 26.52
N TYR A 521 17.12 59.14 27.30
CA TYR A 521 16.72 60.21 28.22
C TYR A 521 16.80 61.60 27.60
N GLY A 522 17.57 61.79 26.53
CA GLY A 522 17.89 63.11 25.97
C GLY A 522 18.71 63.97 26.94
N SER A 523 19.52 63.33 27.79
CA SER A 523 20.44 63.99 28.72
C SER A 523 21.59 63.06 29.07
N SER A 524 22.73 63.59 29.53
CA SER A 524 23.91 62.76 29.75
C SER A 524 23.64 61.60 30.70
N HIS A 525 23.66 60.40 30.15
CA HIS A 525 23.35 59.16 30.86
C HIS A 525 24.29 58.04 30.42
N THR A 526 24.42 57.02 31.26
CA THR A 526 25.23 55.84 30.93
C THR A 526 24.59 54.62 31.55
N ASP A 527 23.99 53.82 30.69
CA ASP A 527 23.42 52.54 31.07
C ASP A 527 24.31 51.35 30.76
N THR A 528 24.19 50.31 31.58
CA THR A 528 24.96 49.09 31.37
C THR A 528 24.14 47.83 31.59
N VAL A 529 24.44 46.80 30.80
CA VAL A 529 23.90 45.45 30.92
C VAL A 529 25.05 44.47 30.78
N SER A 530 25.26 43.59 31.77
CA SER A 530 26.40 42.67 31.76
C SER A 530 26.13 41.32 32.43
N GLN A 531 26.81 40.28 31.94
CA GLN A 531 26.78 38.94 32.52
C GLN A 531 28.17 38.30 32.43
N GLN A 532 28.60 37.66 33.51
CA GLN A 532 29.84 36.90 33.57
C GLN A 532 29.61 35.45 33.18
N VAL A 533 30.48 34.91 32.33
CA VAL A 533 30.40 33.54 31.80
C VAL A 533 31.79 32.90 31.74
N THR A 534 31.83 31.58 31.94
CA THR A 534 33.06 30.80 31.75
C THR A 534 32.99 30.04 30.44
N ILE A 535 33.85 30.41 29.49
CA ILE A 535 33.99 29.69 28.22
C ILE A 535 34.96 28.54 28.48
N THR A 536 34.42 27.34 28.69
CA THR A 536 35.22 26.16 29.10
C THR A 536 36.31 25.84 28.06
N ALA A 537 37.49 25.40 28.53
CA ALA A 537 38.56 24.96 27.65
C ALA A 537 38.13 23.75 26.78
N GLY A 538 38.73 23.62 25.60
CA GLY A 538 38.42 22.51 24.67
C GLY A 538 37.27 22.78 23.70
N LYS A 539 36.67 23.98 23.73
CA LYS A 539 35.72 24.44 22.71
C LYS A 539 36.45 24.80 21.41
N THR A 540 35.81 24.57 20.27
CA THR A 540 36.31 24.91 18.93
C THR A 540 35.73 26.22 18.42
N SER A 541 34.61 26.67 18.98
CA SER A 541 34.04 27.99 18.69
C SER A 541 33.38 28.63 19.91
N ALA A 542 33.29 29.95 19.89
CA ALA A 542 32.50 30.75 20.84
C ALA A 542 31.99 31.99 20.10
N ASN A 543 30.67 32.13 19.96
CA ASN A 543 30.03 33.20 19.19
C ASN A 543 28.96 33.90 20.03
N LEU A 544 29.14 35.21 20.22
CA LEU A 544 28.17 36.10 20.85
C LEU A 544 27.26 36.67 19.77
N SER A 545 25.96 36.45 19.86
CA SER A 545 24.93 37.05 19.01
C SER A 545 23.93 37.82 19.86
N TYR A 546 23.37 38.92 19.33
CA TYR A 546 22.35 39.73 20.00
C TYR A 546 21.54 40.51 18.96
N TYR A 547 20.30 40.82 19.31
CA TYR A 547 19.46 41.72 18.52
C TYR A 547 19.58 43.13 19.10
N LEU A 548 19.77 44.12 18.22
CA LEU A 548 19.87 45.54 18.57
C LEU A 548 18.90 46.35 17.71
N HIS A 549 18.06 47.14 18.35
CA HIS A 549 17.34 48.25 17.73
C HIS A 549 17.92 49.57 18.25
N VAL A 550 18.18 50.50 17.33
CA VAL A 550 18.63 51.85 17.65
C VAL A 550 17.56 52.81 17.16
N ASP A 551 16.95 53.54 18.09
CA ASP A 551 16.01 54.63 17.79
C ASP A 551 16.61 55.94 18.27
N THR A 552 16.47 57.01 17.49
CA THR A 552 17.12 58.28 17.80
C THR A 552 16.32 59.48 17.32
N ALA A 553 16.29 60.52 18.16
CA ALA A 553 15.82 61.85 17.78
C ALA A 553 16.94 62.68 17.13
N GLU A 554 18.18 62.21 17.15
CA GLU A 554 19.29 62.87 16.47
C GLU A 554 19.11 62.83 14.95
N THR A 555 19.28 63.97 14.29
CA THR A 555 19.07 64.10 12.83
C THR A 555 20.37 64.12 12.03
N THR A 556 21.52 64.07 12.71
CA THR A 556 22.83 64.04 12.05
C THR A 556 23.07 62.71 11.35
N THR A 557 23.75 62.75 10.21
CA THR A 557 24.16 61.57 9.45
C THR A 557 25.66 61.31 9.52
N THR A 558 26.41 62.17 10.22
CA THR A 558 27.88 62.12 10.25
C THR A 558 28.49 62.13 11.65
N SER A 559 27.74 62.56 12.67
CA SER A 559 28.24 62.68 14.04
C SER A 559 27.64 61.59 14.93
N ALA A 560 28.51 60.83 15.58
CA ALA A 560 28.13 59.85 16.59
C ALA A 560 28.13 60.52 17.96
N TYR A 561 26.95 60.97 18.42
CA TYR A 561 26.76 61.62 19.71
C TYR A 561 26.66 60.58 20.81
N ASP A 562 25.66 59.70 20.69
CA ASP A 562 25.39 58.64 21.63
C ASP A 562 25.98 57.33 21.14
N THR A 563 26.49 56.49 22.04
CA THR A 563 27.13 55.23 21.63
C THR A 563 26.74 54.05 22.50
N LEU A 564 26.55 52.90 21.84
CA LEU A 564 26.51 51.59 22.49
C LEU A 564 27.79 50.83 22.20
N LYS A 565 28.54 50.45 23.24
CA LYS A 565 29.73 49.62 23.12
C LYS A 565 29.46 48.21 23.62
N VAL A 566 29.79 47.22 22.79
CA VAL A 566 29.76 45.80 23.15
C VAL A 566 31.17 45.37 23.51
N GLN A 567 31.38 44.99 24.76
CA GLN A 567 32.69 44.87 25.37
C GLN A 567 32.87 43.55 26.11
N VAL A 568 34.11 43.09 26.17
CA VAL A 568 34.53 41.93 26.95
C VAL A 568 35.50 42.41 28.02
N PHE A 569 35.22 42.08 29.28
CA PHE A 569 36.08 42.33 30.42
C PHE A 569 36.59 41.01 30.99
N ASN A 570 37.73 41.02 31.66
CA ASN A 570 38.16 39.87 32.47
C ASN A 570 37.37 39.81 33.79
N SER A 571 37.58 38.75 34.57
CA SER A 571 36.93 38.57 35.87
C SER A 571 37.24 39.66 36.91
N SER A 572 38.33 40.43 36.73
CA SER A 572 38.69 41.56 37.59
C SER A 572 38.14 42.91 37.12
N GLY A 573 37.33 42.95 36.06
CA GLY A 573 36.71 44.18 35.53
C GLY A 573 37.61 45.03 34.65
N THR A 574 38.72 44.49 34.14
CA THR A 574 39.58 45.16 33.14
C THR A 574 39.05 44.91 31.73
N LEU A 575 38.93 45.96 30.92
CA LEU A 575 38.52 45.85 29.52
C LEU A 575 39.55 45.04 28.72
N LEU A 576 39.10 43.95 28.11
CA LEU A 576 39.91 43.12 27.20
C LEU A 576 39.75 43.59 25.75
N LYS A 577 38.51 43.82 25.30
CA LYS A 577 38.21 44.23 23.93
C LYS A 577 36.85 44.90 23.81
N THR A 578 36.75 45.92 22.96
CA THR A 578 35.47 46.38 22.39
C THR A 578 35.23 45.60 21.10
N LEU A 579 34.18 44.77 21.07
CA LEU A 579 33.80 43.92 19.95
C LEU A 579 33.11 44.73 18.85
N ALA A 580 32.21 45.64 19.24
CA ALA A 580 31.46 46.51 18.35
C ALA A 580 31.15 47.84 19.04
N THR A 581 30.96 48.88 18.23
CA THR A 581 30.46 50.19 18.66
C THR A 581 29.35 50.59 17.70
N TYR A 582 28.21 50.97 18.24
CA TYR A 582 27.08 51.54 17.53
C TYR A 582 26.82 52.96 18.03
N SER A 583 26.10 53.75 17.26
CA SER A 583 25.67 55.09 17.64
C SER A 583 24.30 55.42 17.05
N ASN A 584 23.81 56.64 17.31
CA ASN A 584 22.67 57.24 16.62
C ASN A 584 22.76 57.13 15.08
N LEU A 585 23.97 57.03 14.50
CA LEU A 585 24.15 56.83 13.05
C LEU A 585 23.73 55.43 12.56
N ASN A 586 23.50 54.49 13.48
CA ASN A 586 23.06 53.13 13.19
C ASN A 586 21.53 52.96 13.31
N ALA A 587 20.77 54.05 13.48
CA ALA A 587 19.32 53.99 13.56
C ALA A 587 18.70 53.34 12.32
N ALA A 588 17.80 52.39 12.54
CA ALA A 588 17.12 51.62 11.51
C ALA A 588 15.74 51.20 12.01
N SER A 589 14.84 50.84 11.08
CA SER A 589 13.53 50.32 11.47
C SER A 589 13.66 48.93 12.07
N GLY A 590 13.32 48.79 13.36
CA GLY A 590 13.33 47.54 14.10
C GLY A 590 14.72 46.98 14.40
N TYR A 591 14.75 45.72 14.85
CA TYR A 591 15.98 45.05 15.29
C TYR A 591 16.83 44.53 14.13
N ALA A 592 18.15 44.60 14.31
CA ALA A 592 19.14 43.87 13.53
C ALA A 592 19.91 42.88 14.40
N VAL A 593 20.20 41.69 13.87
CA VAL A 593 21.06 40.71 14.53
C VAL A 593 22.52 41.03 14.28
N HIS A 594 23.34 40.93 15.32
CA HIS A 594 24.79 41.11 15.25
C HIS A 594 25.49 39.92 15.87
N THR A 595 26.68 39.57 15.35
CA THR A 595 27.47 38.44 15.83
C THR A 595 28.95 38.80 15.94
N ASN A 596 29.58 38.40 17.04
CA ASN A 596 31.00 38.59 17.33
C ASN A 596 31.63 37.30 17.82
N SER A 597 32.83 36.96 17.34
CA SER A 597 33.57 35.81 17.84
C SER A 597 34.26 36.11 19.18
N LEU A 598 34.09 35.20 20.14
CA LEU A 598 34.78 35.15 21.42
C LEU A 598 35.79 33.98 21.50
N ALA A 599 36.18 33.39 20.36
CA ALA A 599 37.08 32.23 20.32
C ALA A 599 38.42 32.48 21.04
N ALA A 600 38.92 33.73 21.05
CA ALA A 600 40.14 34.12 21.77
C ALA A 600 40.05 33.98 23.30
N TYR A 601 38.85 33.81 23.85
CA TYR A 601 38.58 33.71 25.29
C TYR A 601 38.18 32.30 25.72
N ILE A 602 38.30 31.30 24.84
CA ILE A 602 38.10 29.89 25.20
C ILE A 602 39.12 29.50 26.28
N GLY A 603 38.64 28.86 27.34
CA GLY A 603 39.39 28.54 28.55
C GLY A 603 39.40 29.65 29.61
N GLN A 604 38.65 30.75 29.44
CA GLN A 604 38.65 31.89 30.35
C GLN A 604 37.24 32.22 30.88
N THR A 605 37.20 32.87 32.04
CA THR A 605 35.99 33.54 32.57
C THR A 605 36.02 35.01 32.16
N VAL A 606 34.98 35.45 31.45
CA VAL A 606 34.85 36.80 30.91
C VAL A 606 33.50 37.41 31.27
N THR A 607 33.42 38.73 31.34
CA THR A 607 32.17 39.47 31.45
C THR A 607 31.85 40.11 30.11
N ILE A 608 30.69 39.75 29.55
CA ILE A 608 30.13 40.42 28.38
C ILE A 608 29.37 41.64 28.91
N LYS A 609 29.66 42.82 28.39
CA LYS A 609 29.06 44.08 28.83
C LYS A 609 28.65 44.95 27.66
N PHE A 610 27.42 45.40 27.68
CA PHE A 610 26.87 46.46 26.84
C PHE A 610 26.90 47.75 27.66
N THR A 611 27.45 48.81 27.09
CA THR A 611 27.53 50.13 27.72
C THR A 611 26.92 51.14 26.75
N GLY A 612 25.72 51.61 27.07
CA GLY A 612 25.10 52.76 26.45
C GLY A 612 25.67 54.04 27.06
N THR A 613 25.83 55.08 26.26
CA THR A 613 26.26 56.40 26.72
C THR A 613 25.58 57.43 25.86
N GLU A 614 24.73 58.22 26.49
CA GLU A 614 24.04 59.35 25.91
C GLU A 614 24.75 60.65 26.30
N ASP A 615 24.86 61.59 25.38
CA ASP A 615 25.32 62.93 25.68
C ASP A 615 24.15 63.85 26.09
N ALA A 616 24.33 65.18 26.10
CA ALA A 616 23.33 66.12 26.60
C ALA A 616 22.40 66.72 25.51
N SER A 617 22.42 66.23 24.26
CA SER A 617 21.58 66.78 23.18
C SER A 617 20.20 66.13 23.05
N LEU A 618 20.03 65.17 22.13
CA LEU A 618 18.75 64.53 21.82
C LEU A 618 18.82 63.05 22.16
N GLN A 619 17.65 62.43 22.30
CA GLN A 619 17.61 61.07 22.78
C GLN A 619 18.12 60.05 21.75
N THR A 620 18.83 59.03 22.23
CA THR A 620 19.08 57.79 21.48
C THR A 620 18.84 56.59 22.38
N SER A 621 17.90 55.73 21.98
CA SER A 621 17.58 54.47 22.63
C SER A 621 18.41 53.33 22.03
N PHE A 622 19.01 52.51 22.88
CA PHE A 622 19.64 51.26 22.49
C PHE A 622 18.89 50.08 23.10
N VAL A 623 18.12 49.38 22.27
CA VAL A 623 17.24 48.30 22.70
C VAL A 623 17.86 46.95 22.33
N LEU A 624 18.13 46.13 23.33
CA LEU A 624 18.81 44.84 23.22
C LEU A 624 17.88 43.70 23.61
N ASP A 625 17.96 42.62 22.83
CA ASP A 625 17.19 41.40 23.09
C ASP A 625 17.91 40.14 22.57
N ASP A 626 17.45 38.98 23.00
CA ASP A 626 17.89 37.65 22.55
C ASP A 626 19.42 37.46 22.50
N ILE A 627 20.10 37.85 23.58
CA ILE A 627 21.56 37.82 23.67
C ILE A 627 22.06 36.42 23.99
N THR A 628 22.80 35.84 23.05
CA THR A 628 23.24 34.44 23.06
C THR A 628 24.77 34.34 22.95
N LEU A 629 25.41 33.53 23.79
CA LEU A 629 26.79 33.06 23.62
C LEU A 629 26.81 31.54 23.39
N THR A 630 26.94 31.14 22.13
CA THR A 630 26.96 29.73 21.74
C THR A 630 28.40 29.25 21.57
N VAL A 631 28.75 28.15 22.24
CA VAL A 631 30.07 27.50 22.15
C VAL A 631 29.93 26.08 21.64
N GLN A 632 30.88 25.58 20.87
CA GLN A 632 30.91 24.20 20.37
C GLN A 632 32.11 23.46 20.91
#